data_AF-A0A1Q8CSN3-F1
#
_entry.id   AF-A0A1Q8CSN3-F1
#
_cell.length_a   1.000
_cell.length_b   1.000
_cell.length_c   1.000
_cell.angle_alpha   90.00
_cell.angle_beta   90.00
_cell.angle_gamma   90.00
#
_symmetry.space_group_name_H-M   'P 1'
#
loop_
_entity.id
_entity.type
_entity.pdbx_description
1 polymer ?
#
loop_
_entity_poly.entity_id
_entity_poly.type
_entity_poly.pdbx_seq_one_letter_code
_entity_poly.pdbx_strand_id
1 'polypeptide(L)'
;MVTVPPPERLAPARRSLLVMPATAMRHARRSATSSPGRLFVIGVALVMLALVTGVVGALAVQEKQDAIDNLIEHREPVAAASQQIYRSLSDADATAASAFLSGGTPPAALRERYELDIAQAGANLAQAAADVAEVPEAQRQVDQLAQQLPVYTGLVETARAYNRQGFPAGAAYLREASGLMRAKLLPAAEELYSIDFRRLADEQAHARAFPWGSTALVLVLLAALVATQLYLTRRTNRLLNIGLVVASGSVVVGLVWGSVALVLESVRIADGHDTGTRQVELAVQARIVALTMRANETLTLVARGDGGVYEEDWKELAPKIGGDGEENLLVRARGLAADAETTAVLDAARQNAADWLALHGRVRELDDGGSYENAIALAVGDGPDGAAAVFTELDANLLRAINNGRTQFVEETTSARAALTGLVPGIAVLSLLAAVGVTMGIRERLREYR
;
A
#
# COMPACT_ATOMS: atom_id res chain seq x y z
N MET A 1 -43.70 31.93 -73.50
CA MET A 1 -43.71 32.63 -72.21
C MET A 1 -42.97 31.73 -71.22
N VAL A 2 -41.90 32.27 -70.65
CA VAL A 2 -40.81 31.55 -69.98
C VAL A 2 -41.23 31.02 -68.61
N THR A 3 -40.93 29.75 -68.34
CA THR A 3 -41.12 29.05 -67.07
C THR A 3 -40.03 29.43 -66.08
N VAL A 4 -40.42 29.97 -64.91
CA VAL A 4 -39.51 30.26 -63.78
C VAL A 4 -39.71 29.19 -62.71
N PRO A 5 -38.67 28.46 -62.27
CA PRO A 5 -38.78 27.51 -61.16
C PRO A 5 -38.62 28.19 -59.78
N PRO A 6 -39.25 27.66 -58.72
CA PRO A 6 -39.11 28.16 -57.33
C PRO A 6 -37.86 27.58 -56.62
N PRO A 7 -37.48 28.12 -55.44
CA PRO A 7 -36.08 28.24 -55.00
C PRO A 7 -35.52 27.07 -54.18
N GLU A 8 -34.17 27.03 -54.15
CA GLU A 8 -33.32 26.09 -53.40
C GLU A 8 -33.60 26.05 -51.89
N ARG A 9 -33.62 24.83 -51.35
CA ARG A 9 -33.45 24.55 -49.91
C ARG A 9 -32.14 23.78 -49.71
N LEU A 10 -31.19 24.42 -49.04
CA LEU A 10 -29.96 23.79 -48.53
C LEU A 10 -30.30 22.89 -47.33
N ALA A 11 -29.82 21.65 -47.36
CA ALA A 11 -29.84 20.68 -46.26
C ALA A 11 -28.54 19.86 -46.26
N PRO A 12 -28.12 19.29 -45.12
CA PRO A 12 -26.80 19.58 -44.55
C PRO A 12 -25.71 18.53 -44.88
N ALA A 13 -24.46 19.00 -44.89
CA ALA A 13 -23.27 18.17 -44.96
C ALA A 13 -23.15 17.27 -43.72
N ARG A 14 -23.60 16.01 -43.84
CA ARG A 14 -23.23 14.95 -42.90
C ARG A 14 -21.85 14.40 -43.26
N ARG A 15 -20.90 14.66 -42.36
CA ARG A 15 -19.57 14.03 -42.28
C ARG A 15 -19.74 12.50 -42.24
N SER A 16 -19.29 11.81 -43.28
CA SER A 16 -18.97 10.38 -43.23
C SER A 16 -17.48 10.23 -42.89
N LEU A 17 -17.19 10.11 -41.59
CA LEU A 17 -15.94 9.50 -41.11
C LEU A 17 -16.19 7.98 -41.04
N LEU A 18 -15.24 7.20 -41.56
CA LEU A 18 -15.24 5.73 -41.65
C LEU A 18 -16.17 5.09 -42.69
N VAL A 19 -15.86 5.31 -43.96
CA VAL A 19 -15.99 4.24 -44.97
C VAL A 19 -14.61 4.09 -45.61
N MET A 20 -13.87 3.05 -45.23
CA MET A 20 -12.73 2.65 -46.07
C MET A 20 -13.29 2.36 -47.47
N PRO A 21 -12.82 3.06 -48.51
CA PRO A 21 -13.46 2.95 -49.81
C PRO A 21 -13.27 1.51 -50.29
N ALA A 22 -14.36 0.84 -50.67
CA ALA A 22 -14.36 -0.55 -51.14
C ALA A 22 -13.41 -0.80 -52.35
N THR A 23 -12.85 0.27 -52.92
CA THR A 23 -11.78 0.28 -53.92
C THR A 23 -10.40 -0.05 -53.31
N ALA A 24 -10.08 0.44 -52.12
CA ALA A 24 -8.83 0.13 -51.40
C ALA A 24 -8.75 -1.37 -51.07
N MET A 25 -9.86 -1.95 -50.59
CA MET A 25 -9.95 -3.38 -50.27
C MET A 25 -9.88 -4.28 -51.53
N ARG A 26 -10.44 -3.82 -52.66
CA ARG A 26 -10.34 -4.52 -53.97
C ARG A 26 -8.95 -4.45 -54.60
N HIS A 27 -8.24 -3.33 -54.46
CA HIS A 27 -6.85 -3.19 -54.92
C HIS A 27 -5.88 -4.02 -54.06
N ALA A 28 -6.07 -4.05 -52.74
CA ALA A 28 -5.32 -4.94 -51.85
C ALA A 28 -5.48 -6.42 -52.26
N ARG A 29 -6.72 -6.86 -52.56
CA ARG A 29 -7.02 -8.23 -53.01
C ARG A 29 -6.42 -8.59 -54.38
N ARG A 30 -6.44 -7.69 -55.36
CA ARG A 30 -5.84 -7.93 -56.70
C ARG A 30 -4.31 -7.84 -56.71
N SER A 31 -3.72 -7.02 -55.84
CA SER A 31 -2.26 -6.97 -55.69
C SER A 31 -1.72 -8.24 -55.01
N ALA A 32 -2.48 -8.81 -54.06
CA ALA A 32 -2.13 -10.04 -53.33
C ALA A 32 -2.05 -11.33 -54.19
N THR A 33 -2.44 -11.31 -55.46
CA THR A 33 -2.26 -12.45 -56.38
C THR A 33 -0.96 -12.39 -57.18
N SER A 34 -0.27 -11.24 -57.18
CA SER A 34 1.03 -11.06 -57.83
C SER A 34 2.19 -11.24 -56.83
N SER A 35 3.31 -11.82 -57.27
CA SER A 35 4.50 -12.03 -56.43
C SER A 35 5.01 -10.75 -55.74
N PRO A 36 5.03 -9.57 -56.38
CA PRO A 36 5.43 -8.31 -55.74
C PRO A 36 4.39 -7.76 -54.75
N GLY A 37 3.09 -7.89 -55.07
CA GLY A 37 2.02 -7.35 -54.23
C GLY A 37 1.85 -8.08 -52.89
N ARG A 38 2.15 -9.39 -52.84
CA ARG A 38 2.20 -10.13 -51.56
C ARG A 38 3.28 -9.61 -50.61
N LEU A 39 4.48 -9.29 -51.12
CA LEU A 39 5.58 -8.76 -50.30
C LEU A 39 5.24 -7.37 -49.74
N PHE A 40 4.56 -6.53 -50.53
CA PHE A 40 4.10 -5.23 -50.06
C PHE A 40 3.08 -5.37 -48.92
N VAL A 41 2.09 -6.25 -49.05
CA VAL A 41 1.07 -6.47 -48.01
C VAL A 41 1.70 -7.01 -46.72
N ILE A 42 2.63 -7.97 -46.82
CA ILE A 42 3.38 -8.49 -45.65
C ILE A 42 4.15 -7.37 -44.96
N GLY A 43 4.79 -6.49 -45.73
CA GLY A 43 5.53 -5.36 -45.17
C GLY A 43 4.69 -4.35 -44.43
N VAL A 44 3.58 -3.94 -45.04
CA VAL A 44 2.61 -3.05 -44.38
C VAL A 44 2.07 -3.70 -43.11
N ALA A 45 1.74 -5.00 -43.16
CA ALA A 45 1.25 -5.73 -41.99
C ALA A 45 2.29 -5.79 -40.87
N LEU A 46 3.56 -6.07 -41.17
CA LEU A 46 4.65 -6.10 -40.19
C LEU A 46 4.95 -4.73 -39.58
N VAL A 47 4.92 -3.66 -40.39
CA VAL A 47 5.09 -2.29 -39.89
C VAL A 47 3.95 -1.93 -38.93
N MET A 48 2.71 -2.21 -39.32
CA MET A 48 1.55 -1.97 -38.47
C MET A 48 1.64 -2.78 -37.17
N LEU A 49 2.01 -4.07 -37.25
CA LEU A 49 2.18 -4.91 -36.08
C LEU A 49 3.28 -4.39 -35.15
N ALA A 50 4.42 -3.93 -35.69
CA ALA A 50 5.51 -3.35 -34.91
C ALA A 50 5.08 -2.06 -34.19
N LEU A 51 4.35 -1.17 -34.88
CA LEU A 51 3.84 0.07 -34.28
C LEU A 51 2.79 -0.20 -33.21
N VAL A 52 1.83 -1.09 -33.47
CA VAL A 52 0.81 -1.48 -32.48
C VAL A 52 1.47 -2.13 -31.26
N THR A 53 2.47 -3.01 -31.48
CA THR A 53 3.26 -3.61 -30.37
C THR A 53 3.99 -2.55 -29.56
N GLY A 54 4.59 -1.56 -30.21
CA GLY A 54 5.24 -0.43 -29.54
C GLY A 54 4.27 0.38 -28.69
N VAL A 55 3.11 0.74 -29.25
CA VAL A 55 2.08 1.52 -28.53
C VAL A 55 1.50 0.73 -27.36
N VAL A 56 1.09 -0.52 -27.57
CA VAL A 56 0.53 -1.38 -26.51
C VAL A 56 1.57 -1.66 -25.43
N GLY A 57 2.84 -1.89 -25.81
CA GLY A 57 3.93 -2.07 -24.85
C GLY A 57 4.21 -0.82 -24.03
N ALA A 58 4.22 0.36 -24.67
CA ALA A 58 4.40 1.63 -23.98
C ALA A 58 3.24 1.95 -23.01
N LEU A 59 1.99 1.72 -23.43
CA LEU A 59 0.81 1.89 -22.57
C LEU A 59 0.85 0.92 -21.38
N ALA A 60 1.19 -0.36 -21.60
CA ALA A 60 1.28 -1.33 -20.52
C ALA A 60 2.36 -0.97 -19.48
N VAL A 61 3.49 -0.40 -19.92
CA VAL A 61 4.53 0.09 -18.99
C VAL A 61 4.05 1.36 -18.26
N GLN A 62 3.37 2.28 -18.97
CA GLN A 62 2.84 3.51 -18.37
C GLN A 62 1.77 3.21 -17.31
N GLU A 63 0.79 2.35 -17.63
CA GLU A 63 -0.23 1.90 -16.68
C GLU A 63 0.40 1.32 -15.40
N LYS A 64 1.52 0.61 -15.56
CA LYS A 64 2.27 0.05 -14.44
C LYS A 64 2.99 1.12 -13.60
N GLN A 65 3.59 2.11 -14.26
CA GLN A 65 4.20 3.25 -13.57
C GLN A 65 3.16 4.05 -12.79
N ASP A 66 2.00 4.34 -13.40
CA ASP A 66 0.90 5.08 -12.78
C ASP A 66 0.33 4.30 -11.58
N ALA A 67 0.21 2.97 -11.68
CA ALA A 67 -0.21 2.12 -10.57
C ALA A 67 0.79 2.14 -9.40
N ILE A 68 2.09 2.10 -9.69
CA ILE A 68 3.14 2.20 -8.66
C ILE A 68 3.13 3.60 -8.01
N ASP A 69 2.95 4.66 -8.80
CA ASP A 69 2.87 6.04 -8.29
C ASP A 69 1.67 6.24 -7.39
N ASN A 70 0.51 5.68 -7.76
CA ASN A 70 -0.66 5.70 -6.90
C ASN A 70 -0.42 4.97 -5.56
N LEU A 71 0.33 3.87 -5.58
CA LEU A 71 0.67 3.12 -4.37
C LEU A 71 1.52 3.95 -3.39
N ILE A 72 2.54 4.65 -3.91
CA ILE A 72 3.48 5.46 -3.12
C ILE A 72 2.84 6.78 -2.67
N GLU A 73 2.21 7.51 -3.59
CA GLU A 73 1.77 8.89 -3.35
C GLU A 73 0.41 8.97 -2.65
N HIS A 74 -0.40 7.91 -2.73
CA HIS A 74 -1.78 7.93 -2.25
C HIS A 74 -2.10 6.81 -1.26
N ARG A 75 -1.88 5.54 -1.62
CA ARG A 75 -2.33 4.41 -0.79
C ARG A 75 -1.51 4.19 0.48
N GLU A 76 -0.18 4.24 0.40
CA GLU A 76 0.67 4.09 1.59
C GLU A 76 0.39 5.19 2.63
N PRO A 77 0.30 6.48 2.26
CA PRO A 77 -0.02 7.55 3.21
C PRO A 77 -1.40 7.40 3.87
N VAL A 78 -2.41 6.91 3.14
CA VAL A 78 -3.75 6.67 3.72
C VAL A 78 -3.72 5.52 4.73
N ALA A 79 -3.11 4.39 4.38
CA ALA A 79 -2.95 3.26 5.31
C ALA A 79 -2.15 3.67 6.56
N ALA A 80 -1.13 4.49 6.38
CA ALA A 80 -0.34 5.07 7.45
C ALA A 80 -1.15 6.02 8.35
N ALA A 81 -1.97 6.89 7.77
CA ALA A 81 -2.83 7.79 8.52
C ALA A 81 -3.81 6.97 9.39
N SER A 82 -4.45 5.95 8.84
CA SER A 82 -5.37 5.07 9.57
C SER A 82 -4.69 4.34 10.74
N GLN A 83 -3.46 3.87 10.54
CA GLN A 83 -2.63 3.33 11.64
C GLN A 83 -2.34 4.37 12.73
N GLN A 84 -2.01 5.60 12.33
CA GLN A 84 -1.69 6.68 13.25
C GLN A 84 -2.92 7.12 14.06
N ILE A 85 -4.14 7.02 13.51
CA ILE A 85 -5.38 7.24 14.28
C ILE A 85 -5.44 6.27 15.47
N TYR A 86 -5.30 4.96 15.22
CA TYR A 86 -5.31 3.96 16.30
C TYR A 86 -4.22 4.27 17.34
N ARG A 87 -2.99 4.54 16.87
CA ARG A 87 -1.84 4.88 17.73
C ARG A 87 -2.16 6.03 18.66
N SER A 88 -2.56 7.16 18.10
CA SER A 88 -2.77 8.39 18.86
C SER A 88 -3.97 8.27 19.79
N LEU A 89 -5.07 7.63 19.36
CA LEU A 89 -6.22 7.40 20.25
C LEU A 89 -5.88 6.52 21.45
N SER A 90 -5.10 5.47 21.23
CA SER A 90 -4.70 4.57 22.30
C SER A 90 -3.70 5.20 23.26
N ASP A 91 -2.75 6.00 22.77
CA ASP A 91 -1.80 6.72 23.62
C ASP A 91 -2.50 7.82 24.44
N ALA A 92 -3.49 8.49 23.83
CA ALA A 92 -4.32 9.47 24.53
C ALA A 92 -5.07 8.84 25.71
N ASP A 93 -5.67 7.66 25.56
CA ASP A 93 -6.41 6.97 26.64
C ASP A 93 -5.49 6.55 27.80
N ALA A 94 -4.35 5.94 27.47
CA ALA A 94 -3.34 5.57 28.46
C ALA A 94 -2.78 6.79 29.20
N THR A 95 -2.51 7.88 28.47
CA THR A 95 -2.03 9.14 29.02
C THR A 95 -3.08 9.80 29.91
N ALA A 96 -4.36 9.78 29.51
CA ALA A 96 -5.46 10.32 30.30
C ALA A 96 -5.63 9.57 31.63
N ALA A 97 -5.53 8.24 31.60
CA ALA A 97 -5.63 7.40 32.80
C ALA A 97 -4.42 7.60 33.73
N SER A 98 -3.20 7.65 33.17
CA SER A 98 -1.97 7.92 33.95
C SER A 98 -2.01 9.30 34.63
N ALA A 99 -2.44 10.33 33.90
CA ALA A 99 -2.62 11.69 34.42
C ALA A 99 -3.73 11.79 35.49
N PHE A 100 -4.69 10.86 35.49
CA PHE A 100 -5.71 10.78 36.51
C PHE A 100 -5.15 10.17 37.80
N LEU A 101 -4.36 9.09 37.68
CA LEU A 101 -3.75 8.39 38.82
C LEU A 101 -2.73 9.24 39.58
N SER A 102 -2.05 10.18 38.92
CA SER A 102 -1.09 11.09 39.58
C SER A 102 -1.74 12.01 40.62
N GLY A 103 -3.07 12.16 40.62
CA GLY A 103 -3.83 12.99 41.55
C GLY A 103 -3.68 14.50 41.32
N GLY A 104 -4.71 15.27 41.70
CA GLY A 104 -4.66 16.74 41.68
C GLY A 104 -4.48 17.36 40.29
N THR A 105 -3.51 18.28 40.16
CA THR A 105 -3.15 18.93 38.88
C THR A 105 -2.18 18.02 38.12
N PRO A 106 -2.56 17.50 36.94
CA PRO A 106 -1.70 16.59 36.20
C PRO A 106 -0.41 17.28 35.74
N PRO A 107 0.73 16.56 35.68
CA PRO A 107 1.97 17.07 35.12
C PRO A 107 1.76 17.66 33.72
N ALA A 108 2.38 18.82 33.45
CA ALA A 108 2.25 19.52 32.17
C ALA A 108 2.61 18.63 30.97
N ALA A 109 3.64 17.80 31.11
CA ALA A 109 4.07 16.87 30.06
C ALA A 109 2.98 15.85 29.67
N LEU A 110 2.24 15.29 30.64
CA LEU A 110 1.14 14.35 30.35
C LEU A 110 -0.05 15.07 29.70
N ARG A 111 -0.27 16.34 30.05
CA ARG A 111 -1.30 17.17 29.42
C ARG A 111 -0.97 17.42 27.95
N GLU A 112 0.24 17.89 27.68
CA GLU A 112 0.72 18.19 26.32
C GLU A 112 0.71 16.94 25.44
N ARG A 113 1.16 15.79 25.96
CA ARG A 113 1.12 14.51 25.24
C ARG A 113 -0.30 14.12 24.82
N TYR A 114 -1.26 14.16 25.76
CA TYR A 114 -2.66 13.89 25.45
C TYR A 114 -3.23 14.83 24.38
N GLU A 115 -2.97 16.14 24.49
CA GLU A 115 -3.48 17.12 23.53
C GLU A 115 -2.87 16.92 22.14
N LEU A 116 -1.58 16.61 22.08
CA LEU A 116 -0.88 16.27 20.85
C LEU A 116 -1.48 15.01 20.20
N ASP A 117 -1.74 13.97 20.98
CA ASP A 117 -2.32 12.73 20.48
C ASP A 117 -3.74 12.95 19.92
N ILE A 118 -4.59 13.71 20.62
CA ILE A 118 -5.93 14.05 20.11
C ILE A 118 -5.85 14.88 18.83
N ALA A 119 -4.93 15.84 18.76
CA ALA A 119 -4.71 16.64 17.56
C ALA A 119 -4.22 15.77 16.38
N GLN A 120 -3.28 14.86 16.62
CA GLN A 120 -2.79 13.91 15.61
C GLN A 120 -3.89 12.96 15.14
N ALA A 121 -4.69 12.40 16.06
CA ALA A 121 -5.82 11.56 15.70
C ALA A 121 -6.83 12.31 14.81
N GLY A 122 -7.16 13.55 15.16
CA GLY A 122 -8.05 14.39 14.36
C GLY A 122 -7.50 14.73 12.96
N ALA A 123 -6.21 15.05 12.86
CA ALA A 123 -5.56 15.35 11.58
C ALA A 123 -5.53 14.11 10.66
N ASN A 124 -5.13 12.96 11.19
CA ASN A 124 -5.10 11.71 10.42
C ASN A 124 -6.51 11.23 10.05
N LEU A 125 -7.51 11.45 10.91
CA LEU A 125 -8.91 11.17 10.59
C LEU A 125 -9.40 12.02 9.43
N ALA A 126 -9.03 13.31 9.38
CA ALA A 126 -9.36 14.17 8.25
C ALA A 126 -8.70 13.71 6.95
N GLN A 127 -7.44 13.24 7.02
CA GLN A 127 -6.75 12.66 5.86
C GLN A 127 -7.41 11.36 5.39
N ALA A 128 -7.72 10.43 6.29
CA ALA A 128 -8.42 9.19 5.95
C ALA A 128 -9.80 9.46 5.34
N ALA A 129 -10.56 10.41 5.91
CA ALA A 129 -11.88 10.81 5.43
C ALA A 129 -11.89 11.32 3.98
N ALA A 130 -10.75 11.80 3.45
CA ALA A 130 -10.65 12.25 2.06
C ALA A 130 -10.70 11.09 1.04
N ASP A 131 -10.41 9.85 1.44
CA ASP A 131 -10.32 8.68 0.53
C ASP A 131 -11.46 7.65 0.70
N VAL A 132 -12.39 7.85 1.65
CA VAL A 132 -13.43 6.85 1.97
C VAL A 132 -14.71 6.93 1.14
N ALA A 133 -14.86 7.93 0.27
CA ALA A 133 -16.13 8.22 -0.43
C ALA A 133 -16.67 7.06 -1.29
N GLU A 134 -15.80 6.18 -1.78
CA GLU A 134 -16.16 5.02 -2.60
C GLU A 134 -16.18 3.70 -1.81
N VAL A 135 -15.95 3.74 -0.50
CA VAL A 135 -15.83 2.55 0.37
C VAL A 135 -16.78 2.67 1.57
N PRO A 136 -18.03 2.15 1.46
CA PRO A 136 -19.04 2.28 2.50
C PRO A 136 -18.62 1.72 3.87
N GLU A 137 -17.78 0.68 3.88
CA GLU A 137 -17.20 0.11 5.10
C GLU A 137 -16.29 1.11 5.82
N ALA A 138 -15.37 1.74 5.08
CA ALA A 138 -14.42 2.70 5.62
C ALA A 138 -15.13 3.99 6.07
N GLN A 139 -16.10 4.44 5.28
CA GLN A 139 -16.92 5.61 5.62
C GLN A 139 -17.63 5.43 6.96
N ARG A 140 -18.21 4.25 7.23
CA ARG A 140 -18.84 3.95 8.53
C ARG A 140 -17.86 4.08 9.70
N GLN A 141 -16.62 3.65 9.54
CA GLN A 141 -15.62 3.76 10.60
C GLN A 141 -15.19 5.21 10.83
N VAL A 142 -14.97 5.98 9.76
CA VAL A 142 -14.67 7.41 9.83
C VAL A 142 -15.81 8.17 10.52
N ASP A 143 -17.06 7.89 10.16
CA ASP A 143 -18.23 8.52 10.79
C ASP A 143 -18.31 8.19 12.29
N GLN A 144 -18.05 6.94 12.66
CA GLN A 144 -18.03 6.52 14.07
C GLN A 144 -16.92 7.24 14.85
N LEU A 145 -15.71 7.32 14.29
CA LEU A 145 -14.59 8.04 14.90
C LEU A 145 -14.90 9.54 15.06
N ALA A 146 -15.41 10.17 14.00
CA ALA A 146 -15.74 11.59 13.98
C ALA A 146 -16.85 11.96 14.99
N GLN A 147 -17.83 11.08 15.19
CA GLN A 147 -18.93 11.30 16.15
C GLN A 147 -18.50 11.04 17.60
N GLN A 148 -17.71 10.00 17.86
CA GLN A 148 -17.39 9.57 19.22
C GLN A 148 -16.17 10.27 19.82
N LEU A 149 -15.23 10.76 19.00
CA LEU A 149 -14.02 11.43 19.50
C LEU A 149 -14.32 12.70 20.33
N PRO A 150 -15.28 13.57 19.94
CA PRO A 150 -15.68 14.70 20.78
C PRO A 150 -16.35 14.27 22.10
N VAL A 151 -17.11 13.17 22.10
CA VAL A 151 -17.75 12.63 23.31
C VAL A 151 -16.69 12.13 24.28
N TYR A 152 -15.72 11.36 23.78
CA TYR A 152 -14.58 10.89 24.55
C TYR A 152 -13.82 12.04 25.21
N THR A 153 -13.43 13.06 24.43
CA THR A 153 -12.66 14.19 24.97
C THR A 153 -13.44 14.98 26.02
N GLY A 154 -14.76 15.13 25.85
CA GLY A 154 -15.65 15.72 26.85
C GLY A 154 -15.72 14.94 28.16
N LEU A 155 -15.78 13.61 28.11
CA LEU A 155 -15.76 12.75 29.30
C LEU A 155 -14.42 12.83 30.03
N VAL A 156 -13.30 12.82 29.30
CA VAL A 156 -11.95 12.98 29.87
C VAL A 156 -11.80 14.33 30.58
N GLU A 157 -12.25 15.43 29.99
CA GLU A 157 -12.21 16.75 30.65
C GLU A 157 -13.12 16.82 31.87
N THR A 158 -14.29 16.17 31.84
CA THR A 158 -15.16 16.06 33.01
C THR A 158 -14.46 15.28 34.13
N ALA A 159 -13.87 14.13 33.81
CA ALA A 159 -13.09 13.33 34.76
C ALA A 159 -11.96 14.16 35.40
N ARG A 160 -11.22 14.93 34.59
CA ARG A 160 -10.15 15.84 35.04
C ARG A 160 -10.65 16.95 35.95
N ALA A 161 -11.82 17.53 35.65
CA ALA A 161 -12.42 18.57 36.49
C ALA A 161 -12.83 18.04 37.87
N TYR A 162 -13.38 16.83 37.94
CA TYR A 162 -13.74 16.16 39.20
C TYR A 162 -12.50 15.68 39.97
N ASN A 163 -11.47 15.17 39.27
CA ASN A 163 -10.23 14.74 39.91
C ASN A 163 -9.52 15.91 40.62
N ARG A 164 -9.50 17.09 40.00
CA ARG A 164 -8.94 18.33 40.61
C ARG A 164 -9.66 18.75 41.88
N GLN A 165 -10.94 18.37 42.04
CA GLN A 165 -11.74 18.65 43.22
C GLN A 165 -11.70 17.51 44.25
N GLY A 166 -11.00 16.41 43.96
CA GLY A 166 -10.93 15.22 44.82
C GLY A 166 -12.23 14.41 44.84
N PHE A 167 -13.14 14.62 43.89
CA PHE A 167 -14.41 13.92 43.87
C PHE A 167 -14.29 12.52 43.25
N PRO A 168 -14.79 11.45 43.92
CA PRO A 168 -14.73 10.07 43.41
C PRO A 168 -15.40 9.88 42.04
N ALA A 169 -16.40 10.71 41.71
CA ALA A 169 -17.10 10.66 40.42
C ALA A 169 -16.16 10.88 39.21
N GLY A 170 -14.99 11.50 39.40
CA GLY A 170 -14.00 11.62 38.32
C GLY A 170 -13.54 10.27 37.79
N ALA A 171 -13.41 9.26 38.66
CA ALA A 171 -12.98 7.92 38.25
C ALA A 171 -14.07 7.22 37.42
N ALA A 172 -15.35 7.48 37.71
CA ALA A 172 -16.46 6.94 36.93
C ALA A 172 -16.47 7.52 35.51
N TYR A 173 -16.31 8.85 35.35
CA TYR A 173 -16.22 9.49 34.05
C TYR A 173 -15.00 9.02 33.24
N LEU A 174 -13.86 8.80 33.90
CA LEU A 174 -12.68 8.26 33.21
C LEU A 174 -12.92 6.83 32.72
N ARG A 175 -13.53 5.97 33.55
CA ARG A 175 -13.89 4.61 33.13
C ARG A 175 -14.90 4.61 31.99
N GLU A 176 -15.86 5.53 31.99
CA GLU A 176 -16.80 5.70 30.89
C GLU A 176 -16.09 6.16 29.60
N ALA A 177 -15.16 7.12 29.70
CA ALA A 177 -14.36 7.57 28.57
C ALA A 177 -13.52 6.43 27.97
N SER A 178 -12.78 5.70 28.81
CA SER A 178 -11.95 4.57 28.34
C SER A 178 -12.82 3.40 27.85
N GLY A 179 -13.99 3.18 28.46
CA GLY A 179 -15.00 2.25 27.94
C GLY A 179 -15.46 2.62 26.53
N LEU A 180 -15.74 3.90 26.27
CA LEU A 180 -16.05 4.40 24.92
C LEU A 180 -14.87 4.22 23.96
N MET A 181 -13.65 4.53 24.40
CA MET A 181 -12.44 4.35 23.61
C MET A 181 -12.30 2.90 23.15
N ARG A 182 -12.39 1.96 24.08
CA ARG A 182 -12.18 0.53 23.83
C ARG A 182 -13.34 -0.14 23.10
N ALA A 183 -14.58 0.28 23.36
CA ALA A 183 -15.76 -0.36 22.75
C ALA A 183 -16.11 0.22 21.37
N LYS A 184 -15.68 1.46 21.06
CA LYS A 184 -16.10 2.17 19.85
C LYS A 184 -14.96 2.76 19.03
N LEU A 185 -14.04 3.49 19.65
CA LEU A 185 -13.02 4.25 18.90
C LEU A 185 -11.89 3.34 18.39
N LEU A 186 -11.25 2.56 19.27
CA LEU A 186 -10.16 1.67 18.88
C LEU A 186 -10.62 0.59 17.88
N PRO A 187 -11.77 -0.10 18.06
CA PRO A 187 -12.25 -1.05 17.06
C PRO A 187 -12.56 -0.41 15.71
N ALA A 188 -13.10 0.83 15.69
CA ALA A 188 -13.34 1.53 14.44
C ALA A 188 -12.03 1.92 13.74
N ALA A 189 -11.03 2.38 14.50
CA ALA A 189 -9.70 2.69 13.95
C ALA A 189 -8.98 1.42 13.44
N GLU A 190 -9.10 0.30 14.15
CA GLU A 190 -8.53 -0.99 13.73
C GLU A 190 -9.20 -1.51 12.45
N GLU A 191 -10.54 -1.48 12.38
CA GLU A 191 -11.25 -1.90 11.17
C GLU A 191 -10.91 -1.00 9.99
N LEU A 192 -10.84 0.33 10.18
CA LEU A 192 -10.43 1.28 9.15
C LEU A 192 -9.02 0.96 8.64
N TYR A 193 -8.07 0.75 9.54
CA TYR A 193 -6.71 0.32 9.19
C TYR A 193 -6.72 -1.00 8.40
N SER A 194 -7.51 -1.99 8.83
CA SER A 194 -7.60 -3.29 8.14
C SER A 194 -8.15 -3.16 6.71
N ILE A 195 -9.08 -2.23 6.48
CA ILE A 195 -9.68 -1.98 5.17
C ILE A 195 -8.63 -1.34 4.26
N ASP A 196 -7.98 -0.28 4.73
CA ASP A 196 -6.99 0.44 3.93
C ASP A 196 -5.76 -0.42 3.63
N PHE A 197 -5.35 -1.26 4.59
CA PHE A 197 -4.27 -2.21 4.38
C PHE A 197 -4.62 -3.29 3.35
N ARG A 198 -5.84 -3.84 3.39
CA ARG A 198 -6.31 -4.80 2.36
C ARG A 198 -6.33 -4.16 0.98
N ARG A 199 -6.80 -2.91 0.87
CA ARG A 199 -6.80 -2.15 -0.39
C ARG A 199 -5.38 -1.91 -0.91
N LEU A 200 -4.45 -1.54 -0.03
CA LEU A 200 -3.03 -1.41 -0.36
C LEU A 200 -2.47 -2.73 -0.91
N ALA A 201 -2.75 -3.85 -0.25
CA ALA A 201 -2.31 -5.17 -0.67
C ALA A 201 -2.93 -5.60 -2.02
N ASP A 202 -4.22 -5.34 -2.22
CA ASP A 202 -4.94 -5.67 -3.45
C ASP A 202 -4.43 -4.86 -4.64
N GLU A 203 -4.23 -3.55 -4.49
CA GLU A 203 -3.68 -2.70 -5.55
C GLU A 203 -2.23 -3.06 -5.86
N GLN A 204 -1.45 -3.40 -4.83
CA GLN A 204 -0.10 -3.91 -5.02
C GLN A 204 -0.10 -5.24 -5.80
N ALA A 205 -1.02 -6.16 -5.50
CA ALA A 205 -1.16 -7.42 -6.23
C ALA A 205 -1.53 -7.19 -7.71
N HIS A 206 -2.40 -6.23 -7.99
CA HIS A 206 -2.77 -5.83 -9.35
C HIS A 206 -1.60 -5.18 -10.11
N ALA A 207 -0.85 -4.28 -9.47
CA ALA A 207 0.31 -3.62 -10.06
C ALA A 207 1.40 -4.64 -10.48
N ARG A 208 1.48 -5.79 -9.80
CA ARG A 208 2.44 -6.87 -10.10
C ARG A 208 1.97 -7.84 -11.18
N ALA A 209 0.71 -7.80 -11.60
CA ALA A 209 0.17 -8.77 -12.55
C ALA A 209 1.00 -8.80 -13.84
N PHE A 210 1.35 -10.01 -14.29
CA PHE A 210 2.15 -10.17 -15.50
C PHE A 210 1.38 -9.67 -16.73
N PRO A 211 1.96 -8.82 -17.59
CA PRO A 211 1.26 -8.21 -18.71
C PRO A 211 1.15 -9.18 -19.90
N TRP A 212 0.28 -10.19 -19.75
CA TRP A 212 0.09 -11.25 -20.74
C TRP A 212 -0.27 -10.70 -22.13
N GLY A 213 -1.09 -9.65 -22.19
CA GLY A 213 -1.52 -9.03 -23.46
C GLY A 213 -0.36 -8.46 -24.28
N SER A 214 0.49 -7.64 -23.67
CA SER A 214 1.64 -7.05 -24.37
C SER A 214 2.68 -8.11 -24.72
N THR A 215 2.94 -9.07 -23.82
CA THR A 215 3.88 -10.19 -24.04
C THR A 215 3.45 -11.04 -25.24
N ALA A 216 2.17 -11.40 -25.33
CA ALA A 216 1.64 -12.18 -26.45
C ALA A 216 1.81 -11.42 -27.77
N LEU A 217 1.57 -10.11 -27.78
CA LEU A 217 1.71 -9.29 -28.99
C LEU A 217 3.17 -9.28 -29.50
N VAL A 218 4.12 -9.16 -28.59
CA VAL A 218 5.55 -9.19 -28.94
C VAL A 218 5.97 -10.56 -29.48
N LEU A 219 5.47 -11.65 -28.89
CA LEU A 219 5.71 -13.01 -29.40
C LEU A 219 5.13 -13.21 -30.81
N VAL A 220 3.94 -12.68 -31.08
CA VAL A 220 3.32 -12.72 -32.42
C VAL A 220 4.15 -11.92 -33.43
N LEU A 221 4.65 -10.73 -33.05
CA LEU A 221 5.53 -9.93 -33.91
C LEU A 221 6.83 -10.67 -34.25
N LEU A 222 7.47 -11.29 -33.25
CA LEU A 222 8.67 -12.12 -33.46
C LEU A 222 8.40 -13.29 -34.40
N ALA A 223 7.32 -14.03 -34.16
CA ALA A 223 6.94 -15.16 -35.00
C ALA A 223 6.67 -14.72 -36.45
N ALA A 224 6.02 -13.57 -36.65
CA ALA A 224 5.77 -13.00 -37.96
C ALA A 224 7.05 -12.56 -38.69
N LEU A 225 8.01 -11.97 -37.98
CA LEU A 225 9.32 -11.59 -38.52
C LEU A 225 10.13 -12.82 -38.95
N VAL A 226 10.20 -13.85 -38.10
CA VAL A 226 10.91 -15.10 -38.40
C VAL A 226 10.25 -15.85 -39.56
N ALA A 227 8.92 -15.97 -39.56
CA ALA A 227 8.18 -16.59 -40.66
C ALA A 227 8.43 -15.86 -42.00
N THR A 228 8.49 -14.54 -41.97
CA THR A 228 8.78 -13.72 -43.15
C THR A 228 10.21 -13.93 -43.63
N GLN A 229 11.20 -13.97 -42.74
CA GLN A 229 12.59 -14.30 -43.09
C GLN A 229 12.69 -15.70 -43.72
N LEU A 230 12.11 -16.74 -43.10
CA LEU A 230 12.12 -18.10 -43.64
C LEU A 230 11.45 -18.19 -45.02
N TYR A 231 10.33 -17.47 -45.21
CA TYR A 231 9.65 -17.38 -46.50
C TYR A 231 10.54 -16.77 -47.59
N LEU A 232 11.21 -15.65 -47.27
CA LEU A 232 12.14 -14.98 -48.17
C LEU A 232 13.35 -15.86 -48.49
N THR A 233 13.97 -16.50 -47.48
CA THR A 233 15.13 -17.39 -47.67
C THR A 233 14.79 -18.58 -48.56
N ARG A 234 13.65 -19.25 -48.33
CA ARG A 234 13.20 -20.37 -49.18
C ARG A 234 12.91 -19.97 -50.62
N ARG A 235 12.43 -18.74 -50.85
CA ARG A 235 12.05 -18.27 -52.19
C ARG A 235 13.20 -17.66 -52.98
N THR A 236 14.21 -17.11 -52.31
CA THR A 236 15.29 -16.33 -52.95
C THR A 236 16.69 -16.91 -52.75
N ASN A 237 16.84 -18.00 -51.98
CA ASN A 237 18.13 -18.64 -51.64
C ASN A 237 19.20 -17.70 -51.03
N ARG A 238 18.85 -16.46 -50.64
CA ARG A 238 19.72 -15.56 -49.88
C ARG A 238 19.42 -15.69 -48.40
N LEU A 239 20.47 -15.88 -47.60
CA LEU A 239 20.35 -16.27 -46.19
C LEU A 239 19.86 -15.13 -45.28
N LEU A 240 20.20 -13.86 -45.55
CA LEU A 240 19.89 -12.75 -44.64
C LEU A 240 19.41 -11.48 -45.37
N ASN A 241 18.30 -10.91 -44.89
CA ASN A 241 17.83 -9.58 -45.25
C ASN A 241 18.18 -8.62 -44.11
N ILE A 242 19.12 -7.69 -44.36
CA ILE A 242 19.68 -6.81 -43.33
C ILE A 242 18.58 -5.99 -42.63
N GLY A 243 17.59 -5.48 -43.37
CA GLY A 243 16.48 -4.71 -42.78
C GLY A 243 15.61 -5.53 -41.83
N LEU A 244 15.30 -6.78 -42.18
CA LEU A 244 14.56 -7.70 -41.30
C LEU A 244 15.40 -8.15 -40.09
N VAL A 245 16.72 -8.27 -40.24
CA VAL A 245 17.63 -8.56 -39.13
C VAL A 245 17.66 -7.40 -38.14
N VAL A 246 17.77 -6.16 -38.60
CA VAL A 246 17.68 -4.96 -37.75
C VAL A 246 16.35 -4.94 -37.01
N ALA A 247 15.24 -5.19 -37.71
CA ALA A 247 13.92 -5.24 -37.08
C ALA A 247 13.80 -6.33 -36.01
N SER A 248 14.30 -7.54 -36.30
CA SER A 248 14.31 -8.65 -35.34
C SER A 248 15.18 -8.33 -34.14
N GLY A 249 16.36 -7.73 -34.36
CA GLY A 249 17.27 -7.29 -33.32
C GLY A 249 16.63 -6.25 -32.39
N SER A 250 15.93 -5.26 -32.93
CA SER A 250 15.22 -4.25 -32.12
C SER A 250 14.15 -4.88 -31.23
N VAL A 251 13.37 -5.84 -31.75
CA VAL A 251 12.35 -6.54 -30.96
C VAL A 251 12.97 -7.41 -29.87
N VAL A 252 14.06 -8.13 -30.17
CA VAL A 252 14.78 -8.96 -29.19
C VAL A 252 15.40 -8.09 -28.09
N VAL A 253 16.02 -6.95 -28.44
CA VAL A 253 16.56 -6.01 -27.46
C VAL A 253 15.45 -5.49 -26.54
N GLY A 254 14.31 -5.10 -27.11
CA GLY A 254 13.15 -4.65 -26.32
C GLY A 254 12.62 -5.73 -25.38
N LEU A 255 12.56 -6.99 -25.84
CA LEU A 255 12.17 -8.13 -25.01
C LEU A 255 13.15 -8.40 -23.88
N VAL A 256 14.45 -8.43 -24.17
CA VAL A 256 15.47 -8.70 -23.16
C VAL A 256 15.48 -7.57 -22.13
N TRP A 257 15.44 -6.31 -22.57
CA TRP A 257 15.37 -5.17 -21.66
C TRP A 257 14.10 -5.22 -20.81
N GLY A 258 12.92 -5.39 -21.42
CA GLY A 258 11.66 -5.52 -20.68
C GLY A 258 11.66 -6.69 -19.71
N SER A 259 12.21 -7.84 -20.11
CA SER A 259 12.32 -9.02 -19.23
C SER A 259 13.27 -8.77 -18.07
N VAL A 260 14.41 -8.13 -18.30
CA VAL A 260 15.35 -7.76 -17.23
C VAL A 260 14.70 -6.77 -16.26
N ALA A 261 13.97 -5.77 -16.75
CA ALA A 261 13.24 -4.83 -15.90
C ALA A 261 12.17 -5.55 -15.05
N LEU A 262 11.39 -6.46 -15.66
CA LEU A 262 10.41 -7.28 -14.96
C LEU A 262 11.04 -8.23 -13.93
N VAL A 263 12.21 -8.81 -14.23
CA VAL A 263 12.93 -9.68 -13.28
C VAL A 263 13.50 -8.87 -12.12
N LEU A 264 14.10 -7.70 -12.39
CA LEU A 264 14.59 -6.80 -11.35
C LEU A 264 13.47 -6.29 -10.45
N GLU A 265 12.31 -6.02 -11.03
CA GLU A 265 11.09 -5.74 -10.29
C GLU A 265 10.66 -6.96 -9.46
N SER A 266 10.56 -8.15 -10.06
CA SER A 266 10.06 -9.36 -9.39
C SER A 266 10.95 -9.83 -8.24
N VAL A 267 12.28 -9.82 -8.40
CA VAL A 267 13.24 -10.30 -7.39
C VAL A 267 13.29 -9.36 -6.19
N ARG A 268 13.12 -8.04 -6.41
CA ARG A 268 13.12 -7.05 -5.31
C ARG A 268 11.79 -7.00 -4.55
N ILE A 269 10.72 -7.46 -5.19
CA ILE A 269 9.36 -7.45 -4.65
C ILE A 269 8.98 -8.80 -4.01
N ALA A 270 9.55 -9.92 -4.47
CA ALA A 270 9.23 -11.27 -3.99
C ALA A 270 9.81 -11.59 -2.59
N ASP A 271 10.96 -11.04 -2.22
CA ASP A 271 11.52 -11.22 -0.87
C ASP A 271 10.77 -10.38 0.20
N GLY A 272 10.19 -9.24 -0.21
CA GLY A 272 9.49 -8.31 0.70
C GLY A 272 8.03 -8.67 1.04
N HIS A 273 7.33 -9.46 0.22
CA HIS A 273 5.87 -9.58 0.32
C HIS A 273 5.34 -10.60 1.34
N ASP A 274 5.88 -11.82 1.39
CA ASP A 274 5.39 -12.81 2.36
C ASP A 274 5.92 -12.58 3.77
N THR A 275 7.06 -11.88 3.86
CA THR A 275 7.82 -11.69 5.08
C THR A 275 7.62 -10.28 5.63
N GLY A 276 7.93 -9.23 4.88
CA GLY A 276 7.90 -7.83 5.36
C GLY A 276 6.50 -7.29 5.66
N THR A 277 5.55 -7.42 4.73
CA THR A 277 4.17 -6.96 4.93
C THR A 277 3.48 -7.67 6.11
N ARG A 278 3.68 -8.99 6.21
CA ARG A 278 3.16 -9.81 7.31
C ARG A 278 3.87 -9.52 8.64
N GLN A 279 5.16 -9.22 8.61
CA GLN A 279 5.92 -8.81 9.79
C GLN A 279 5.40 -7.47 10.34
N VAL A 280 5.15 -6.48 9.47
CA VAL A 280 4.55 -5.20 9.86
C VAL A 280 3.16 -5.42 10.47
N GLU A 281 2.33 -6.24 9.84
CA GLU A 281 0.99 -6.57 10.34
C GLU A 281 1.05 -7.17 11.76
N LEU A 282 1.93 -8.14 11.98
CA LEU A 282 2.13 -8.76 13.30
C LEU A 282 2.68 -7.75 14.34
N ALA A 283 3.59 -6.86 13.94
CA ALA A 283 4.10 -5.81 14.82
C ALA A 283 3.01 -4.80 15.18
N VAL A 284 2.12 -4.43 14.24
CA VAL A 284 0.95 -3.60 14.51
C VAL A 284 0.01 -4.30 15.49
N GLN A 285 -0.35 -5.56 15.25
CA GLN A 285 -1.20 -6.34 16.15
C GLN A 285 -0.59 -6.48 17.55
N ALA A 286 0.70 -6.76 17.65
CA ALA A 286 1.41 -6.82 18.94
C ALA A 286 1.33 -5.49 19.69
N ARG A 287 1.44 -4.37 18.97
CA ARG A 287 1.33 -3.02 19.53
C ARG A 287 -0.10 -2.70 19.99
N ILE A 288 -1.11 -3.06 19.21
CA ILE A 288 -2.55 -2.98 19.58
C ILE A 288 -2.79 -3.73 20.89
N VAL A 289 -2.29 -4.97 20.99
CA VAL A 289 -2.38 -5.80 22.20
C VAL A 289 -1.70 -5.13 23.39
N ALA A 290 -0.44 -4.71 23.23
CA ALA A 290 0.33 -4.09 24.30
C ALA A 290 -0.34 -2.81 24.84
N LEU A 291 -0.84 -1.97 23.94
CA LEU A 291 -1.57 -0.76 24.31
C LEU A 291 -2.88 -1.07 25.05
N THR A 292 -3.63 -2.07 24.60
CA THR A 292 -4.86 -2.52 25.27
C THR A 292 -4.56 -3.02 26.68
N MET A 293 -3.50 -3.82 26.82
CA MET A 293 -3.03 -4.29 28.12
C MET A 293 -2.59 -3.14 29.03
N ARG A 294 -1.91 -2.11 28.50
CA ARG A 294 -1.50 -0.94 29.30
C ARG A 294 -2.70 -0.15 29.82
N ALA A 295 -3.75 -0.02 29.01
CA ALA A 295 -5.01 0.57 29.46
C ALA A 295 -5.64 -0.25 30.58
N ASN A 296 -5.72 -1.58 30.42
CA ASN A 296 -6.21 -2.50 31.45
C ASN A 296 -5.44 -2.36 32.77
N GLU A 297 -4.11 -2.44 32.74
CA GLU A 297 -3.25 -2.27 33.91
C GLU A 297 -3.58 -0.97 34.65
N THR A 298 -3.67 0.15 33.92
CA THR A 298 -3.96 1.45 34.52
C THR A 298 -5.38 1.50 35.11
N LEU A 299 -6.37 0.92 34.43
CA LEU A 299 -7.76 0.91 34.87
C LEU A 299 -8.00 0.01 36.08
N THR A 300 -7.23 -1.06 36.26
CA THR A 300 -7.30 -1.87 37.50
C THR A 300 -7.07 -1.00 38.73
N LEU A 301 -6.08 -0.10 38.67
CA LEU A 301 -5.76 0.84 39.75
C LEU A 301 -6.80 1.96 39.87
N VAL A 302 -7.27 2.52 38.74
CA VAL A 302 -8.32 3.57 38.74
C VAL A 302 -9.62 3.05 39.37
N ALA A 303 -9.95 1.78 39.17
CA ALA A 303 -11.18 1.17 39.67
C ALA A 303 -11.18 0.91 41.19
N ARG A 304 -10.04 1.07 41.89
CA ARG A 304 -9.91 0.98 43.36
C ARG A 304 -10.69 -0.19 43.98
N GLY A 305 -10.43 -1.40 43.51
CA GLY A 305 -11.04 -2.64 44.02
C GLY A 305 -12.16 -3.23 43.15
N ASP A 306 -12.67 -2.50 42.15
CA ASP A 306 -13.64 -3.00 41.15
C ASP A 306 -12.96 -3.31 39.79
N GLY A 307 -11.65 -3.57 39.81
CA GLY A 307 -10.82 -3.70 38.61
C GLY A 307 -10.73 -5.11 38.01
N GLY A 308 -11.45 -6.10 38.56
CA GLY A 308 -11.26 -7.52 38.24
C GLY A 308 -11.41 -7.85 36.75
N VAL A 309 -12.36 -7.22 36.06
CA VAL A 309 -12.57 -7.43 34.61
C VAL A 309 -11.36 -6.98 33.79
N TYR A 310 -10.72 -5.87 34.17
CA TYR A 310 -9.53 -5.37 33.46
C TYR A 310 -8.32 -6.30 33.64
N GLU A 311 -8.20 -6.91 34.82
CA GLU A 311 -7.17 -7.90 35.12
C GLU A 311 -7.39 -9.22 34.35
N GLU A 312 -8.64 -9.66 34.22
CA GLU A 312 -9.00 -10.82 33.41
C GLU A 312 -8.66 -10.60 31.93
N ASP A 313 -9.07 -9.46 31.36
CA ASP A 313 -8.72 -9.07 29.98
C ASP A 313 -7.20 -9.00 29.79
N TRP A 314 -6.46 -8.46 30.77
CA TRP A 314 -4.99 -8.37 30.71
C TRP A 314 -4.36 -9.76 30.62
N LYS A 315 -4.82 -10.70 31.45
CA LYS A 315 -4.32 -12.08 31.47
C LYS A 315 -4.62 -12.83 30.18
N GLU A 316 -5.77 -12.59 29.56
CA GLU A 316 -6.11 -13.19 28.26
C GLU A 316 -5.18 -12.69 27.14
N LEU A 317 -4.76 -11.43 27.20
CA LEU A 317 -3.90 -10.81 26.19
C LEU A 317 -2.41 -11.09 26.39
N ALA A 318 -1.95 -11.32 27.63
CA ALA A 318 -0.54 -11.49 27.95
C ALA A 318 0.22 -12.54 27.11
N PRO A 319 -0.34 -13.73 26.79
CA PRO A 319 0.32 -14.71 25.93
C PRO A 319 0.62 -14.22 24.51
N LYS A 320 -0.12 -13.21 24.02
CA LYS A 320 0.06 -12.68 22.66
C LYS A 320 1.33 -11.84 22.48
N ILE A 321 1.95 -11.39 23.58
CA ILE A 321 3.22 -10.64 23.56
C ILE A 321 4.28 -11.21 24.52
N GLY A 322 3.90 -12.15 25.39
CA GLY A 322 4.77 -12.81 26.36
C GLY A 322 5.12 -14.26 26.00
N GLY A 323 6.21 -14.77 26.57
CA GLY A 323 6.69 -16.14 26.35
C GLY A 323 7.28 -16.38 24.96
N ASP A 324 7.59 -17.63 24.64
CA ASP A 324 8.26 -18.04 23.39
C ASP A 324 7.36 -18.88 22.46
N GLY A 325 6.06 -18.99 22.76
CA GLY A 325 5.11 -19.79 21.99
C GLY A 325 4.64 -19.14 20.69
N GLU A 326 3.91 -19.92 19.87
CA GLU A 326 3.34 -19.43 18.59
C GLU A 326 2.26 -18.36 18.75
N GLU A 327 1.65 -18.23 19.92
CA GLU A 327 0.70 -17.14 20.21
C GLU A 327 1.40 -15.78 20.30
N ASN A 328 2.69 -15.75 20.59
CA ASN A 328 3.44 -14.51 20.72
C ASN A 328 3.69 -13.86 19.35
N LEU A 329 3.00 -12.75 19.11
CA LEU A 329 3.07 -11.95 17.89
C LEU A 329 4.47 -11.36 17.66
N LEU A 330 5.22 -11.04 18.73
CA LEU A 330 6.60 -10.55 18.62
C LEU A 330 7.57 -11.65 18.16
N VAL A 331 7.36 -12.90 18.58
CA VAL A 331 8.13 -14.06 18.12
C VAL A 331 7.89 -14.28 16.62
N ARG A 332 6.62 -14.25 16.22
CA ARG A 332 6.22 -14.43 14.80
C ARG A 332 6.73 -13.28 13.93
N ALA A 333 6.58 -12.04 14.38
CA ALA A 333 7.11 -10.87 13.68
C ALA A 333 8.62 -11.00 13.52
N ARG A 334 9.34 -11.38 14.59
CA ARG A 334 10.78 -11.58 14.54
C ARG A 334 11.20 -12.66 13.54
N GLY A 335 10.47 -13.78 13.48
CA GLY A 335 10.73 -14.85 12.52
C GLY A 335 10.57 -14.43 11.05
N LEU A 336 9.93 -13.28 10.82
CA LEU A 336 9.68 -12.70 9.51
C LEU A 336 10.54 -11.44 9.24
N ALA A 337 11.45 -11.06 10.14
CA ALA A 337 12.32 -9.91 9.92
C ALA A 337 13.34 -10.21 8.82
N ALA A 338 13.43 -9.33 7.81
CA ALA A 338 14.32 -9.50 6.67
C ALA A 338 15.75 -8.98 6.92
N ASP A 339 15.91 -8.02 7.82
CA ASP A 339 17.17 -7.33 8.08
C ASP A 339 17.59 -7.37 9.56
N ALA A 340 18.88 -7.14 9.80
CA ALA A 340 19.49 -7.23 11.12
C ALA A 340 19.03 -6.11 12.08
N GLU A 341 18.65 -4.94 11.56
CA GLU A 341 18.20 -3.81 12.36
C GLU A 341 16.80 -4.10 12.92
N THR A 342 15.86 -4.47 12.05
CA THR A 342 14.49 -4.86 12.44
C THR A 342 14.50 -6.06 13.38
N THR A 343 15.39 -7.02 13.13
CA THR A 343 15.68 -8.13 14.04
C THR A 343 16.06 -7.61 15.43
N ALA A 344 17.08 -6.75 15.54
CA ALA A 344 17.51 -6.21 16.84
C ALA A 344 16.41 -5.39 17.55
N VAL A 345 15.62 -4.61 16.81
CA VAL A 345 14.50 -3.84 17.37
C VAL A 345 13.41 -4.76 17.92
N LEU A 346 13.07 -5.85 17.23
CA LEU A 346 12.08 -6.83 17.70
C LEU A 346 12.58 -7.65 18.90
N ASP A 347 13.89 -7.90 19.01
CA ASP A 347 14.46 -8.48 20.24
C ASP A 347 14.30 -7.55 21.43
N ALA A 348 14.63 -6.27 21.25
CA ALA A 348 14.48 -5.27 22.30
C ALA A 348 13.00 -5.12 22.71
N ALA A 349 12.07 -5.16 21.76
CA ALA A 349 10.63 -5.20 22.06
C ALA A 349 10.25 -6.43 22.91
N ARG A 350 10.74 -7.63 22.55
CA ARG A 350 10.47 -8.86 23.33
C ARG A 350 11.00 -8.77 24.76
N GLN A 351 12.21 -8.24 24.93
CA GLN A 351 12.79 -8.05 26.26
C GLN A 351 11.94 -7.07 27.09
N ASN A 352 11.61 -5.91 26.53
CA ASN A 352 10.76 -4.93 27.21
C ASN A 352 9.37 -5.48 27.55
N ALA A 353 8.79 -6.31 26.67
CA ALA A 353 7.52 -6.98 26.96
C ALA A 353 7.66 -7.93 28.16
N ALA A 354 8.70 -8.76 28.20
CA ALA A 354 8.94 -9.66 29.33
C ALA A 354 9.15 -8.89 30.66
N ASP A 355 9.94 -7.82 30.63
CA ASP A 355 10.21 -6.98 31.80
C ASP A 355 8.94 -6.27 32.27
N TRP A 356 8.14 -5.73 31.35
CA TRP A 356 6.87 -5.09 31.68
C TRP A 356 5.84 -6.07 32.25
N LEU A 357 5.71 -7.29 31.69
CA LEU A 357 4.84 -8.34 32.23
C LEU A 357 5.23 -8.72 33.67
N ALA A 358 6.52 -8.76 33.99
CA ALA A 358 7.01 -9.01 35.34
C ALA A 358 6.69 -7.84 36.29
N LEU A 359 6.88 -6.59 35.84
CA LEU A 359 6.52 -5.39 36.59
C LEU A 359 5.02 -5.31 36.87
N HIS A 360 4.18 -5.69 35.90
CA HIS A 360 2.73 -5.78 36.09
C HIS A 360 2.38 -6.73 37.25
N GLY A 361 2.98 -7.92 37.28
CA GLY A 361 2.81 -8.86 38.39
C GLY A 361 3.15 -8.23 39.74
N ARG A 362 4.23 -7.44 39.80
CA ARG A 362 4.61 -6.72 41.02
C ARG A 362 3.65 -5.59 41.39
N VAL A 363 3.10 -4.88 40.41
CA VAL A 363 2.02 -3.89 40.62
C VAL A 363 0.81 -4.57 41.26
N ARG A 364 0.39 -5.74 40.75
CA ARG A 364 -0.73 -6.51 41.31
C ARG A 364 -0.46 -6.99 42.74
N GLU A 365 0.72 -7.53 43.02
CA GLU A 365 1.12 -7.92 44.38
C GLU A 365 1.02 -6.77 45.38
N LEU A 366 1.43 -5.56 44.97
CA LEU A 366 1.35 -4.37 45.82
C LEU A 366 -0.10 -3.91 46.02
N ASP A 367 -0.91 -3.89 44.96
CA ASP A 367 -2.31 -3.49 45.01
C ASP A 367 -3.14 -4.46 45.88
N ASP A 368 -3.06 -5.76 45.60
CA ASP A 368 -3.75 -6.82 46.34
C ASP A 368 -3.27 -6.93 47.80
N GLY A 369 -2.00 -6.57 48.05
CA GLY A 369 -1.40 -6.50 49.38
C GLY A 369 -1.74 -5.23 50.17
N GLY A 370 -2.56 -4.32 49.61
CA GLY A 370 -2.99 -3.07 50.26
C GLY A 370 -1.97 -1.92 50.21
N SER A 371 -0.86 -2.10 49.49
CA SER A 371 0.17 -1.07 49.27
C SER A 371 -0.14 -0.23 48.02
N TYR A 372 -1.35 0.33 47.96
CA TYR A 372 -1.89 1.02 46.79
C TYR A 372 -1.00 2.17 46.27
N GLU A 373 -0.45 2.99 47.17
CA GLU A 373 0.43 4.10 46.78
C GLU A 373 1.73 3.60 46.10
N ASN A 374 2.28 2.47 46.59
CA ASN A 374 3.46 1.86 45.97
C ASN A 374 3.11 1.20 44.62
N ALA A 375 1.90 0.64 44.49
CA ALA A 375 1.40 0.10 43.23
C ALA A 375 1.27 1.21 42.17
N ILE A 376 0.71 2.38 42.53
CA ILE A 376 0.67 3.56 41.64
C ILE A 376 2.07 4.02 41.27
N ALA A 377 2.97 4.16 42.26
CA ALA A 377 4.32 4.65 42.02
C ALA A 377 5.09 3.74 41.03
N LEU A 378 4.91 2.43 41.13
CA LEU A 378 5.51 1.47 40.20
C LEU A 378 4.84 1.50 38.81
N ALA A 379 3.51 1.61 38.78
CA ALA A 379 2.74 1.57 37.54
C ALA A 379 2.92 2.83 36.67
N VAL A 380 3.02 4.00 37.30
CA VAL A 380 3.08 5.33 36.64
C VAL A 380 4.49 5.91 36.64
N GLY A 381 5.42 5.35 37.42
CA GLY A 381 6.79 5.85 37.55
C GLY A 381 7.53 6.01 36.23
N ASP A 382 8.20 7.16 36.08
CA ASP A 382 8.99 7.58 34.91
C ASP A 382 10.48 7.20 35.01
N GLY A 383 10.90 6.62 36.13
CA GLY A 383 12.23 6.04 36.30
C GLY A 383 12.45 4.78 35.45
N PRO A 384 13.70 4.39 35.17
CA PRO A 384 14.04 3.28 34.27
C PRO A 384 13.47 1.92 34.71
N ASP A 385 13.17 1.75 36.00
CA ASP A 385 12.59 0.53 36.57
C ASP A 385 11.06 0.58 36.70
N GLY A 386 10.42 1.68 36.28
CA GLY A 386 8.96 1.87 36.34
C GLY A 386 8.24 1.17 35.17
N ALA A 387 7.04 0.63 35.43
CA ALA A 387 6.27 -0.06 34.41
C ALA A 387 5.92 0.85 33.22
N ALA A 388 5.65 2.14 33.48
CA ALA A 388 5.38 3.12 32.42
C ALA A 388 6.59 3.36 31.51
N ALA A 389 7.79 3.42 32.06
CA ALA A 389 9.03 3.64 31.30
C ALA A 389 9.35 2.43 30.43
N VAL A 390 9.30 1.21 30.99
CA VAL A 390 9.55 -0.03 30.24
C VAL A 390 8.50 -0.22 29.13
N PHE A 391 7.23 0.07 29.41
CA PHE A 391 6.19 0.05 28.39
C PHE A 391 6.45 1.08 27.27
N THR A 392 6.92 2.27 27.61
CA THR A 392 7.25 3.31 26.62
C THR A 392 8.35 2.84 25.67
N GLU A 393 9.36 2.15 26.18
CA GLU A 393 10.41 1.55 25.35
C GLU A 393 9.89 0.39 24.49
N LEU A 394 8.97 -0.44 25.00
CA LEU A 394 8.25 -1.45 24.20
C LEU A 394 7.51 -0.81 23.02
N ASP A 395 6.69 0.22 23.28
CA ASP A 395 5.96 0.94 22.24
C ASP A 395 6.90 1.57 21.21
N ALA A 396 8.01 2.17 21.67
CA ALA A 396 9.00 2.79 20.80
C ALA A 396 9.72 1.78 19.89
N ASN A 397 10.08 0.60 20.41
CA ASN A 397 10.66 -0.47 19.61
C ASN A 397 9.65 -1.03 18.60
N LEU A 398 8.41 -1.27 19.00
CA LEU A 398 7.34 -1.70 18.08
C LEU A 398 7.11 -0.67 16.96
N LEU A 399 7.08 0.62 17.30
CA LEU A 399 6.95 1.69 16.32
C LEU A 399 8.15 1.71 15.35
N ARG A 400 9.38 1.56 15.86
CA ARG A 400 10.58 1.47 15.02
C ARG A 400 10.50 0.28 14.07
N ALA A 401 10.10 -0.90 14.54
CA ALA A 401 9.94 -2.08 13.67
C ALA A 401 8.90 -1.85 12.56
N ILE A 402 7.79 -1.20 12.87
CA ILE A 402 6.76 -0.86 11.88
C ILE A 402 7.28 0.17 10.88
N ASN A 403 7.96 1.22 11.34
CA ASN A 403 8.53 2.25 10.48
C ASN A 403 9.64 1.71 9.57
N ASN A 404 10.49 0.80 10.06
CA ASN A 404 11.51 0.15 9.26
C ASN A 404 10.89 -0.65 8.11
N GLY A 405 9.85 -1.45 8.38
CA GLY A 405 9.12 -2.16 7.34
C GLY A 405 8.43 -1.23 6.33
N ARG A 406 7.91 -0.07 6.77
CA ARG A 406 7.33 0.95 5.87
C ARG A 406 8.39 1.62 5.00
N THR A 407 9.52 2.02 5.56
CA THR A 407 10.64 2.60 4.81
C THR A 407 11.13 1.62 3.75
N GLN A 408 11.31 0.35 4.13
CA GLN A 408 11.70 -0.71 3.21
C GLN A 408 10.69 -0.85 2.06
N PHE A 409 9.39 -0.87 2.38
CA PHE A 409 8.33 -0.91 1.35
C PHE A 409 8.42 0.26 0.37
N VAL A 410 8.58 1.48 0.86
CA VAL A 410 8.70 2.68 0.01
C VAL A 410 9.95 2.62 -0.86
N GLU A 411 11.09 2.20 -0.30
CA GLU A 411 12.36 2.06 -1.02
C GLU A 411 12.29 0.99 -2.12
N GLU A 412 11.73 -0.18 -1.81
CA GLU A 412 11.54 -1.28 -2.75
C GLU A 412 10.60 -0.87 -3.90
N THR A 413 9.49 -0.22 -3.57
CA THR A 413 8.49 0.23 -4.53
C THR A 413 9.02 1.37 -5.41
N THR A 414 9.75 2.32 -4.83
CA THR A 414 10.41 3.40 -5.58
C THR A 414 11.50 2.85 -6.50
N SER A 415 12.26 1.87 -6.03
CA SER A 415 13.30 1.20 -6.83
C SER A 415 12.69 0.39 -7.98
N ALA A 416 11.52 -0.23 -7.78
CA ALA A 416 10.77 -0.91 -8.82
C ALA A 416 10.28 0.08 -9.90
N ARG A 417 9.73 1.24 -9.49
CA ARG A 417 9.41 2.33 -10.41
C ARG A 417 10.63 2.77 -11.21
N ALA A 418 11.77 2.95 -10.54
CA ALA A 418 13.02 3.38 -11.16
C ALA A 418 13.52 2.39 -12.21
N ALA A 419 13.28 1.08 -12.03
CA ALA A 419 13.63 0.05 -13.00
C ALA A 419 12.80 0.13 -14.30
N LEU A 420 11.60 0.73 -14.25
CA LEU A 420 10.74 0.95 -15.41
C LEU A 420 11.06 2.25 -16.16
N THR A 421 11.80 3.18 -15.53
CA THR A 421 12.15 4.46 -16.15
C THR A 421 12.91 4.27 -17.46
N GLY A 422 12.51 4.98 -18.51
CA GLY A 422 13.15 4.91 -19.82
C GLY A 422 12.65 3.76 -20.71
N LEU A 423 11.87 2.79 -20.20
CA LEU A 423 11.26 1.75 -21.04
C LEU A 423 10.25 2.35 -22.04
N VAL A 424 9.40 3.30 -21.63
CA VAL A 424 8.43 3.94 -22.53
C VAL A 424 9.11 4.58 -23.76
N PRO A 425 10.07 5.52 -23.60
CA PRO A 425 10.79 6.08 -24.75
C PRO A 425 11.65 5.03 -25.47
N GLY A 426 12.21 4.05 -24.76
CA GLY A 426 12.99 2.95 -25.34
C GLY A 426 12.16 2.08 -26.28
N ILE A 427 10.97 1.65 -25.86
CA ILE A 427 10.01 0.86 -26.66
C ILE A 427 9.55 1.67 -27.88
N ALA A 428 9.28 2.96 -27.71
CA ALA A 428 8.93 3.84 -28.83
C ALA A 428 10.06 3.90 -29.88
N VAL A 429 11.31 4.07 -29.46
CA VAL A 429 12.46 4.10 -30.37
C VAL A 429 12.67 2.73 -31.04
N LEU A 430 12.61 1.63 -30.28
CA LEU A 430 12.83 0.27 -30.81
C LEU A 430 11.73 -0.15 -31.79
N SER A 431 10.47 0.21 -31.54
CA SER A 431 9.36 -0.06 -32.47
C SER A 431 9.48 0.75 -33.77
N LEU A 432 9.92 2.01 -33.69
CA LEU A 432 10.25 2.81 -34.88
C LEU A 432 11.40 2.22 -35.68
N LEU A 433 12.48 1.79 -35.01
CA LEU A 433 13.61 1.11 -35.67
C LEU A 433 13.16 -0.18 -36.35
N ALA A 434 12.29 -0.97 -35.71
CA ALA A 434 11.71 -2.17 -36.32
C ALA A 434 10.87 -1.84 -37.57
N ALA A 435 10.02 -0.81 -37.50
CA ALA A 435 9.21 -0.36 -38.64
C ALA A 435 10.08 0.10 -39.82
N VAL A 436 11.13 0.89 -39.55
CA VAL A 436 12.08 1.35 -40.57
C VAL A 436 12.85 0.17 -41.16
N GLY A 437 13.33 -0.77 -40.33
CA GLY A 437 14.03 -1.98 -40.77
C GLY A 437 13.19 -2.85 -41.70
N VAL A 438 11.93 -3.12 -41.34
CA VAL A 438 10.97 -3.84 -42.19
C VAL A 438 10.77 -3.13 -43.53
N THR A 439 10.57 -1.80 -43.49
CA THR A 439 10.32 -0.99 -44.69
C THR A 439 11.52 -1.02 -45.65
N MET A 440 12.73 -0.83 -45.13
CA MET A 440 13.96 -0.89 -45.92
C MET A 440 14.20 -2.29 -46.51
N GLY A 441 14.06 -3.33 -45.68
CA GLY A 441 14.27 -4.71 -46.10
C GLY A 441 13.32 -5.18 -47.21
N ILE A 442 12.07 -4.69 -47.21
CA ILE A 442 11.09 -5.03 -48.24
C ILE A 442 11.26 -4.17 -49.49
N ARG A 443 11.61 -2.88 -49.34
CA ARG A 443 11.88 -1.97 -50.47
C ARG A 443 13.04 -2.46 -51.32
N GLU A 444 14.12 -2.92 -50.70
CA GLU A 444 15.30 -3.45 -51.41
C GLU A 444 14.92 -4.66 -52.27
N ARG A 445 14.04 -5.53 -51.75
CA ARG A 445 13.54 -6.70 -52.51
C ARG A 445 12.57 -6.34 -53.62
N LEU A 446 11.71 -5.34 -53.42
CA LEU A 446 10.83 -4.86 -54.49
C LEU A 446 11.60 -4.24 -55.67
N ARG A 447 12.80 -3.69 -55.42
CA ARG A 447 13.69 -3.16 -56.47
C ARG A 447 14.34 -4.27 -57.30
N GLU A 448 14.56 -5.46 -56.74
CA GLU A 448 15.13 -6.61 -57.48
C GLU A 448 14.12 -7.24 -58.48
N TYR A 449 12.82 -6.95 -58.34
CA TYR A 449 11.76 -7.43 -59.25
C TYR A 449 11.36 -6.43 -60.35
N ARG A 450 11.95 -5.24 -60.35
CA ARG A 450 11.84 -4.26 -61.44
C ARG A 450 13.06 -4.38 -62.34
#